data_AF-A0A126QQP5-F1
#
_entry.id   AF-A0A126QQP5-F1
#
_cell.length_a   1.000
_cell.length_b   1.000
_cell.length_c   1.000
_cell.angle_alpha   90.00
_cell.angle_beta   90.00
_cell.angle_gamma   90.00
#
_symmetry.space_group_name_H-M   'P 1'
#
loop_
_entity.id
_entity.type
_entity.pdbx_description
1 polymer ?
#
loop_
_entity_poly.entity_id
_entity_poly.type
_entity_poly.pdbx_seq_one_letter_code
_entity_poly.pdbx_strand_id
1 'polypeptide(L)' 'MDDNKPFLTEDGTLVIPFECSDNAYKYWKQEGKAMTEILKELNVSPEVWAKYTHEPYPTDDAE' A
#
# COMPACT_ATOMS: atom_id res chain seq x y z
N MET A 1 -12.35 13.65 9.08
CA MET A 1 -12.08 12.25 8.73
C MET A 1 -11.07 12.28 7.60
N ASP A 2 -9.95 11.59 7.74
CA ASP A 2 -8.88 11.56 6.74
C ASP A 2 -9.25 10.58 5.60
N ASP A 3 -10.30 10.91 4.83
CA ASP A 3 -10.88 10.08 3.74
C ASP A 3 -9.97 9.92 2.51
N ASN A 4 -8.70 10.28 2.63
CA ASN A 4 -7.75 10.38 1.53
C ASN A 4 -6.55 9.45 1.67
N LYS A 5 -6.58 8.49 2.60
CA LYS A 5 -5.51 7.49 2.72
C LYS A 5 -5.83 6.27 1.86
N PRO A 6 -4.81 5.59 1.30
CA PRO A 6 -5.05 4.32 0.64
C PRO A 6 -5.56 3.30 1.64
N PHE A 7 -6.35 2.36 1.16
CA PHE A 7 -6.92 1.29 1.98
C PHE A 7 -7.04 0.01 1.17
N LEU A 8 -7.17 -1.11 1.89
CA LEU A 8 -7.49 -2.40 1.29
C LEU A 8 -8.97 -2.68 1.42
N THR A 9 -9.52 -3.25 0.36
CA THR A 9 -10.83 -3.90 0.38
C THR A 9 -10.72 -5.30 1.01
N GLU A 10 -11.84 -5.87 1.42
CA GLU A 10 -11.92 -7.22 2.01
C GLU A 10 -11.40 -8.33 1.05
N ASP A 11 -11.43 -8.07 -0.26
CA ASP A 11 -10.89 -8.98 -1.29
C ASP A 11 -9.35 -8.86 -1.47
N GLY A 12 -8.74 -7.91 -0.75
CA GLY A 12 -7.31 -7.62 -0.86
C GLY A 12 -6.95 -6.75 -2.07
N THR A 13 -7.92 -6.00 -2.62
CA THR A 13 -7.65 -4.99 -3.65
C THR A 13 -7.22 -3.68 -2.98
N LEU A 14 -6.05 -3.18 -3.36
CA LEU A 14 -5.52 -1.87 -2.96
C LEU A 14 -6.27 -0.75 -3.67
N VAL A 15 -6.91 0.12 -2.88
CA VAL A 15 -7.61 1.32 -3.37
C VAL A 15 -6.82 2.55 -2.92
N ILE A 16 -6.31 3.30 -3.90
CA ILE A 16 -5.65 4.58 -3.67
C ILE A 16 -6.59 5.67 -4.22
N PRO A 17 -7.28 6.44 -3.36
CA PRO A 17 -8.19 7.48 -3.82
C PRO A 17 -7.42 8.57 -4.58
N PHE A 18 -7.96 9.02 -5.71
CA PHE A 18 -7.31 10.04 -6.54
C PHE A 18 -7.24 11.41 -5.83
N GLU A 19 -8.22 11.68 -4.97
CA GLU A 19 -8.33 12.86 -4.10
C GLU A 19 -7.31 12.86 -2.96
N CYS A 20 -6.46 11.82 -2.86
CA CYS A 20 -5.29 11.84 -2.01
C CYS A 20 -4.42 13.05 -2.36
N SER A 21 -4.57 14.11 -1.55
CA SER A 21 -3.76 15.33 -1.58
C SER A 21 -2.29 15.02 -1.34
N ASP A 22 -2.02 13.91 -0.67
CA ASP A 22 -0.69 13.39 -0.43
C ASP A 22 -0.22 12.61 -1.66
N ASN A 23 0.47 13.30 -2.57
CA ASN A 23 1.05 12.68 -3.77
C ASN A 23 2.03 11.54 -3.43
N ALA A 24 2.43 11.38 -2.17
CA ALA A 24 3.30 10.29 -1.73
C ALA A 24 2.63 8.91 -1.84
N TYR A 25 1.30 8.80 -1.94
CA TYR A 25 0.66 7.50 -2.16
C TYR A 25 0.48 7.12 -3.64
N LYS A 26 0.85 8.02 -4.56
CA LYS A 26 0.79 7.74 -5.99
C LYS A 26 2.10 7.08 -6.43
N TYR A 27 2.23 5.77 -6.24
CA TYR A 27 3.45 5.01 -6.61
C TYR A 27 3.85 5.17 -8.09
N TRP A 28 2.91 5.58 -8.96
CA TRP A 28 3.13 5.89 -10.38
C TRP A 28 3.63 7.32 -10.64
N LYS A 29 3.86 8.14 -9.60
CA LYS A 29 4.44 9.48 -9.69
C LYS A 29 5.87 9.44 -9.14
N GLN A 30 6.72 10.33 -9.67
CA GLN A 30 8.12 10.43 -9.28
C GLN A 30 8.32 10.86 -7.81
N GLU A 31 7.36 11.59 -7.24
CA GLU A 31 7.31 11.97 -5.81
C GLU A 31 6.51 10.96 -4.95
N GLY A 32 6.07 9.86 -5.55
CA GLY A 32 5.35 8.79 -4.86
C GLY A 32 6.29 7.91 -4.06
N LYS A 33 5.81 7.43 -2.90
CA LYS A 33 6.39 6.30 -2.19
C LYS A 33 6.35 5.06 -3.08
N ALA A 34 7.33 4.18 -2.87
CA ALA A 34 7.32 2.87 -3.50
C ALA A 34 6.05 2.10 -3.11
N MET A 35 5.51 1.30 -4.03
CA MET A 35 4.36 0.43 -3.75
C MET A 35 4.55 -0.38 -2.47
N THR A 36 5.77 -0.89 -2.24
CA THR A 36 6.13 -1.71 -1.08
C THR A 36 6.08 -0.95 0.24
N GLU A 37 6.43 0.33 0.26
CA GLU A 37 6.28 1.21 1.44
C GLU A 37 4.80 1.41 1.77
N ILE A 38 3.97 1.65 0.75
CA ILE A 38 2.52 1.81 0.92
C ILE A 38 1.91 0.52 1.46
N LEU A 39 2.29 -0.63 0.88
CA LEU A 39 1.79 -1.93 1.30
C LEU A 39 2.24 -2.28 2.75
N LYS A 40 3.46 -1.89 3.15
CA LYS A 40 3.93 -2.03 4.53
C LYS A 40 3.11 -1.19 5.50
N GLU A 41 2.88 0.09 5.19
CA GLU A 41 2.09 0.98 6.04
C GLU A 41 0.64 0.51 6.18
N LEU A 42 0.09 -0.10 5.14
CA LEU A 42 -1.24 -0.70 5.14
C LEU A 42 -1.32 -2.06 5.82
N ASN A 43 -0.18 -2.59 6.29
CA ASN A 43 -0.07 -3.91 6.91
C ASN A 43 -0.79 -4.99 6.08
N VAL A 44 -0.54 -4.99 4.77
CA VAL A 44 -1.26 -5.87 3.84
C VAL A 44 -0.94 -7.34 4.13
N SER A 45 -1.90 -8.24 3.91
CA SER A 45 -1.62 -9.67 4.03
C SER A 45 -0.57 -10.13 3.00
N PRO A 46 0.21 -11.17 3.28
CA PRO A 46 1.24 -11.69 2.38
C PRO A 46 0.68 -12.10 1.00
N GLU A 47 -0.58 -12.54 0.96
CA GLU A 47 -1.28 -12.85 -0.29
C GLU A 47 -1.46 -11.62 -1.18
N VAL A 48 -1.83 -10.48 -0.59
CA VAL A 48 -1.97 -9.21 -1.28
C VAL A 48 -0.61 -8.69 -1.72
N TRP A 49 0.38 -8.77 -0.83
CA TRP A 49 1.75 -8.39 -1.16
C TRP A 49 2.25 -9.14 -2.40
N ALA A 50 2.08 -10.46 -2.44
CA ALA A 50 2.50 -11.27 -3.59
C ALA A 50 1.77 -10.93 -4.90
N LYS A 51 0.56 -10.35 -4.83
CA LYS A 51 -0.17 -9.85 -6.01
C LYS A 51 0.42 -8.55 -6.56
N TYR A 52 0.90 -7.66 -5.69
CA TYR A 52 1.37 -6.32 -6.06
C TYR A 52 2.89 -6.20 -6.18
N THR A 53 3.64 -7.11 -5.56
CA THR A 53 5.10 -7.12 -5.56
C THR A 53 5.63 -8.55 -5.71
N HIS A 54 6.77 -8.67 -6.37
CA HIS A 54 7.54 -9.92 -6.43
C HIS A 54 8.59 -10.05 -5.31
N GLU A 55 8.68 -9.04 -4.44
CA GLU A 55 9.59 -9.05 -3.31
C GLU A 55 9.06 -9.98 -2.20
N PRO A 56 9.94 -10.59 -1.40
CA PRO A 56 9.51 -11.33 -0.22
C PRO A 56 8.70 -10.42 0.70
N TYR A 57 7.60 -10.94 1.25
CA TYR A 57 6.82 -10.20 2.24
C TYR A 57 7.77 -9.81 3.37
N PRO A 58 7.80 -8.53 3.78
CA PRO A 58 8.51 -8.12 4.97
C PRO A 58 7.71 -8.73 6.13
N THR A 59 8.07 -9.95 6.51
CA THR A 59 7.67 -10.50 7.80
C THR A 59 8.23 -9.53 8.81
N ASP A 60 7.37 -8.67 9.35
CA ASP A 60 7.66 -8.01 10.61
C ASP A 60 7.71 -9.15 11.61
N ASP A 61 8.92 -9.67 11.81
CA ASP A 61 9.28 -10.59 12.88
C ASP A 61 9.16 -9.77 14.17
N ALA A 62 7.93 -9.39 14.53
CA ALA A 62 7.57 -8.89 15.83
C ALA A 62 7.37 -10.10 16.73
N GLU A 63 8.51 -10.62 17.21
CA GLU A 63 8.60 -11.49 18.38
C GLU A 63 8.01 -10.81 19.63
#